data_AF-A0A4Z1KNU7-F1
#
_entry.id   AF-A0A4Z1KNU7-F1
#
_cell.length_a   1.000
_cell.length_b   1.000
_cell.length_c   1.000
_cell.angle_alpha   90.00
_cell.angle_beta   90.00
_cell.angle_gamma   90.00
#
_symmetry.space_group_name_H-M   'P 1'
#
loop_
_entity.id
_entity.type
_entity.pdbx_description
1 polymer ?
#
loop_
_entity_poly.entity_id
_entity_poly.type
_entity_poly.pdbx_seq_one_letter_code
_entity_poly.pdbx_strand_id
1 'polypeptide(L)'
;MNHLGVYPSPCESDAITAAAVKSCDGLDGVTDGILSAPGLCNFHANSTVGRNVSCTDGSTTMISSEAAIVAQAAWEGPRAEDGSFLWYGLDPSSSLSTGTVITFCADGNAQGVGFPAPFASD
;
A
#
# COMPACT_ATOMS: atom_id res chain seq x y z
N MET A 1 -12.01 -2.79 -3.49
CA MET A 1 -10.71 -3.17 -4.08
C MET A 1 -10.73 -4.50 -4.83
N ASN A 2 -11.90 -5.05 -5.22
CA ASN A 2 -11.99 -6.30 -6.01
C ASN A 2 -12.08 -6.09 -7.53
N HIS A 3 -12.00 -4.85 -8.01
CA HIS A 3 -12.22 -4.53 -9.43
C HIS A 3 -10.96 -4.61 -10.29
N LEU A 4 -9.76 -4.64 -9.67
CA LEU A 4 -8.50 -4.68 -10.42
C LEU A 4 -8.01 -6.11 -10.66
N GLY A 5 -8.42 -7.09 -9.85
CA GLY A 5 -7.96 -8.49 -9.98
C GLY A 5 -6.46 -8.68 -9.83
N VAL A 6 -5.74 -7.64 -9.37
CA VAL A 6 -4.29 -7.63 -9.20
C VAL A 6 -3.96 -7.50 -7.72
N TYR A 7 -3.08 -8.38 -7.28
CA TYR A 7 -2.69 -8.53 -5.89
C TYR A 7 -1.19 -8.36 -5.80
N PRO A 8 -0.70 -7.21 -5.33
CA PRO A 8 0.72 -6.96 -5.25
C PRO A 8 1.38 -7.93 -4.28
N SER A 9 2.64 -8.25 -4.54
CA SER A 9 3.43 -9.03 -3.60
C SER A 9 3.61 -8.26 -2.29
N PRO A 10 3.74 -8.95 -1.14
CA PRO A 10 4.05 -8.31 0.13
C PRO A 10 5.30 -7.42 0.04
N CYS A 11 6.33 -7.87 -0.69
CA CYS A 11 7.57 -7.11 -0.87
C CYS A 11 7.36 -5.77 -1.59
N GLU A 12 6.57 -5.72 -2.67
CA GLU A 12 6.25 -4.45 -3.34
C GLU A 12 5.48 -3.51 -2.41
N SER A 13 4.49 -4.07 -1.70
CA SER A 13 3.63 -3.35 -0.75
C SER A 13 4.44 -2.70 0.38
N ASP A 14 5.35 -3.48 0.97
CA ASP A 14 6.23 -3.04 2.05
C ASP A 14 7.22 -1.99 1.53
N ALA A 15 7.75 -2.15 0.32
CA ALA A 15 8.67 -1.18 -0.25
C ALA A 15 7.99 0.16 -0.59
N ILE A 16 6.74 0.13 -1.05
CA ILE A 16 5.93 1.33 -1.27
C ILE A 16 5.67 2.05 0.06
N THR A 17 5.31 1.29 1.10
CA THR A 17 5.06 1.80 2.47
C THR A 17 6.34 2.43 3.04
N ALA A 18 7.48 1.75 2.94
CA ALA A 18 8.77 2.27 3.39
C ALA A 18 9.19 3.55 2.64
N ALA A 19 8.89 3.64 1.35
CA ALA A 19 9.14 4.85 0.56
C ALA A 19 8.26 6.03 1.00
N ALA A 20 7.01 5.76 1.39
CA ALA A 20 6.09 6.78 1.93
C ALA A 20 6.59 7.29 3.29
N VAL A 21 6.88 6.39 4.23
CA VAL A 21 7.44 6.73 5.55
C VAL A 21 8.71 7.55 5.40
N LYS A 22 9.68 7.09 4.60
CA LYS A 22 10.93 7.82 4.37
C LYS A 22 10.73 9.24 3.83
N SER A 23 9.66 9.47 3.07
CA SER A 23 9.37 10.77 2.47
C SER A 23 8.61 11.71 3.41
N CYS A 24 7.89 11.17 4.39
CA CYS A 24 6.89 11.94 5.14
C CYS A 24 7.03 11.92 6.66
N ASP A 25 7.76 10.96 7.24
CA ASP A 25 8.02 10.85 8.69
C ASP A 25 8.54 12.18 9.26
N GLY A 26 9.60 12.74 8.67
CA GLY A 26 10.19 14.03 9.09
C GLY A 26 9.30 15.28 9.02
N LEU A 27 8.08 15.21 8.48
CA LEU A 27 7.23 16.38 8.26
C LEU A 27 6.60 16.93 9.54
N ASP A 28 6.48 16.11 10.58
CA ASP A 28 6.02 16.53 11.91
C ASP A 28 7.15 17.07 12.81
N GLY A 29 8.40 17.05 12.30
CA GLY A 29 9.60 17.48 13.02
C GLY A 29 10.30 16.36 13.80
N VAL A 30 9.81 15.12 13.72
CA VAL A 30 10.39 13.92 14.32
C VAL A 30 10.68 12.90 13.22
N THR A 31 11.68 12.05 13.38
CA THR A 31 11.99 10.96 12.43
C THR A 31 12.10 9.69 13.24
N ASP A 32 10.96 9.04 13.47
CA ASP A 32 10.83 7.83 14.28
C ASP A 32 10.20 6.65 13.52
N GLY A 33 9.96 6.83 12.21
CA GLY A 33 9.35 5.85 11.33
C GLY A 33 7.82 5.87 11.36
N ILE A 34 7.20 6.88 11.97
CA ILE A 34 5.75 7.01 12.13
C ILE A 34 5.27 8.25 11.39
N LEU A 35 4.21 8.12 10.58
CA LEU A 35 3.54 9.29 10.03
C LEU A 35 2.57 9.88 11.05
N SER A 36 3.01 10.84 11.87
CA SER A 36 2.10 11.54 12.80
C SER A 36 1.37 12.73 12.16
N ALA A 37 1.82 13.18 10.98
CA ALA A 37 1.18 14.25 10.19
C ALA A 37 0.83 13.81 8.75
N PRO A 38 -0.05 12.81 8.56
CA PRO A 38 -0.40 12.30 7.23
C PRO A 38 -1.00 13.35 6.30
N GLY A 39 -1.69 14.36 6.83
CA GLY A 39 -2.24 15.46 6.04
C GLY A 39 -1.19 16.39 5.39
N LEU A 40 0.07 16.32 5.83
CA LEU A 40 1.19 17.07 5.22
C LEU A 40 1.94 16.23 4.17
N CYS A 41 1.69 14.93 4.12
CA CYS A 41 2.37 13.99 3.24
C CYS A 41 1.81 14.06 1.82
N ASN A 42 2.57 14.64 0.89
CA ASN A 42 2.24 14.66 -0.54
C ASN A 42 2.89 13.50 -1.31
N PHE A 43 3.17 12.39 -0.64
CA PHE A 43 3.75 11.22 -1.28
C PHE A 43 2.69 10.48 -2.10
N HIS A 44 3.01 10.20 -3.37
CA HIS A 44 2.19 9.39 -4.24
C HIS A 44 2.86 8.05 -4.50
N ALA A 45 2.12 6.95 -4.31
CA ALA A 45 2.63 5.60 -4.55
C ALA A 45 3.14 5.43 -6.00
N ASN A 46 2.54 6.11 -6.97
CA ASN A 46 2.98 6.05 -8.38
C ASN A 46 4.45 6.48 -8.59
N SER A 47 5.02 7.26 -7.67
CA SER A 47 6.44 7.65 -7.74
C SER A 47 7.43 6.50 -7.55
N THR A 48 6.97 5.34 -7.07
CA THR A 48 7.80 4.17 -6.80
C THR A 48 7.80 3.14 -7.94
N VAL A 49 6.91 3.29 -8.92
CA VAL A 49 6.80 2.38 -10.06
C VAL A 49 8.13 2.30 -10.82
N GLY A 50 8.54 1.08 -11.17
CA GLY A 50 9.79 0.82 -11.88
C GLY A 50 11.05 0.82 -11.02
N ARG A 51 10.95 1.04 -9.70
CA ARG A 51 12.09 0.89 -8.78
C ARG A 51 12.33 -0.58 -8.48
N ASN A 52 13.59 -0.99 -8.53
CA ASN A 52 14.02 -2.30 -8.03
C ASN A 52 14.19 -2.25 -6.52
N VAL A 53 13.59 -3.22 -5.83
CA VAL A 53 13.60 -3.32 -4.37
C VAL A 53 14.06 -4.70 -3.95
N SER A 54 14.89 -4.73 -2.91
CA SER A 54 15.39 -5.97 -2.33
C SER A 54 14.41 -6.45 -1.26
N CYS A 55 13.92 -7.67 -1.45
CA CYS A 55 12.99 -8.33 -0.55
C CYS A 55 13.73 -9.05 0.58
N THR A 56 13.03 -9.34 1.67
CA THR A 56 13.61 -10.01 2.86
C THR A 56 14.13 -11.42 2.56
N ASP A 57 13.62 -12.07 1.52
CA ASP A 57 14.07 -13.38 1.02
C ASP A 57 15.35 -13.30 0.16
N GLY A 58 15.90 -12.09 -0.03
CA GLY A 58 17.08 -11.84 -0.86
C GLY A 58 16.78 -11.73 -2.36
N SER A 59 15.51 -11.86 -2.77
CA SER A 59 15.09 -11.60 -4.15
C SER A 59 15.08 -10.10 -4.45
N THR A 60 15.15 -9.77 -5.73
CA THR A 60 14.94 -8.39 -6.20
C THR A 60 13.69 -8.38 -7.05
N THR A 61 12.72 -7.55 -6.68
CA THR A 61 11.50 -7.34 -7.46
C THR A 61 11.42 -5.89 -7.92
N MET A 62 10.68 -5.66 -9.00
CA MET A 62 10.38 -4.31 -9.49
C MET A 62 8.97 -3.94 -9.03
N ILE A 63 8.81 -2.72 -8.53
CA ILE A 63 7.47 -2.23 -8.16
C ILE A 63 6.63 -2.04 -9.42
N SER A 64 5.54 -2.81 -9.51
CA SER A 64 4.54 -2.70 -10.56
C SER A 64 3.64 -1.47 -10.42
N SER A 65 3.07 -1.00 -11.53
CA SER A 65 2.07 0.07 -11.53
C SER A 65 0.84 -0.31 -10.70
N GLU A 66 0.48 -1.58 -10.74
CA GLU A 66 -0.67 -2.15 -10.08
C GLU A 66 -0.48 -2.17 -8.57
N ALA A 67 0.73 -2.50 -8.09
CA ALA A 67 1.07 -2.38 -6.68
C ALA A 67 0.93 -0.94 -6.17
N ALA A 68 1.40 0.04 -6.95
CA ALA A 68 1.25 1.44 -6.61
C ALA A 68 -0.22 1.89 -6.57
N ILE A 69 -1.05 1.44 -7.53
CA ILE A 69 -2.49 1.75 -7.54
C ILE A 69 -3.19 1.16 -6.31
N VAL A 70 -2.91 -0.10 -5.98
CA VAL A 70 -3.52 -0.77 -4.83
C VAL A 70 -3.10 -0.10 -3.52
N ALA A 71 -1.83 0.26 -3.35
CA ALA A 71 -1.35 0.99 -2.18
C ALA A 71 -2.02 2.36 -2.05
N GLN A 72 -2.09 3.12 -3.15
CA GLN A 72 -2.75 4.43 -3.15
C GLN A 72 -4.24 4.32 -2.79
N ALA A 73 -4.95 3.34 -3.37
CA ALA A 73 -6.36 3.11 -3.07
C ALA A 73 -6.58 2.68 -1.61
N ALA A 74 -5.64 1.95 -1.01
CA ALA A 74 -5.69 1.59 0.40
C ALA A 74 -5.55 2.81 1.31
N TRP A 75 -4.72 3.80 0.95
CA TRP A 75 -4.52 5.02 1.72
C TRP A 75 -5.64 6.05 1.54
N GLU A 76 -6.20 6.16 0.35
CA GLU A 76 -7.31 7.09 0.08
C GLU A 76 -8.63 6.60 0.71
N GLY A 77 -8.79 5.28 0.82
CA GLY A 77 -10.00 4.65 1.32
C GLY A 77 -11.09 4.52 0.26
N PRO A 78 -12.19 3.81 0.57
CA PRO A 78 -13.25 3.56 -0.39
C PRO A 78 -13.98 4.84 -0.79
N ARG A 79 -14.39 4.89 -2.06
CA ARG A 79 -15.27 5.91 -2.66
C ARG A 79 -16.43 5.21 -3.35
N ALA A 80 -17.59 5.83 -3.39
CA ALA A 80 -18.72 5.32 -4.17
C ALA A 80 -18.50 5.57 -5.67
N GLU A 81 -19.37 5.01 -6.53
CA GLU A 81 -19.26 5.18 -7.99
C GLU A 81 -19.37 6.64 -8.45
N ASP A 82 -20.06 7.49 -7.66
CA ASP A 82 -20.17 8.93 -7.89
C ASP A 82 -18.98 9.73 -7.33
N GLY A 83 -17.97 9.05 -6.78
CA GLY A 83 -16.79 9.64 -6.16
C GLY A 83 -17.01 10.13 -4.73
N SER A 84 -18.21 9.94 -4.15
CA SER A 84 -18.48 10.37 -2.77
C SER A 84 -17.63 9.59 -1.76
N PHE A 85 -17.24 10.31 -0.71
CA PHE A 85 -16.49 9.76 0.41
C PHE A 85 -17.34 8.72 1.15
N LEU A 86 -16.82 7.50 1.29
CA LEU A 86 -17.45 6.46 2.09
C LEU A 86 -16.74 6.29 3.44
N TRP A 87 -15.42 6.13 3.41
CA TRP A 87 -14.63 5.94 4.62
C TRP A 87 -13.17 6.38 4.43
N TYR A 88 -12.49 6.64 5.55
CA TYR A 88 -11.06 6.95 5.57
C TYR A 88 -10.24 5.71 5.19
N GLY A 89 -9.13 5.91 4.47
CA GLY A 89 -8.18 4.85 4.18
C GLY A 89 -7.21 4.60 5.32
N LEU A 90 -6.26 3.70 5.08
CA LEU A 90 -5.18 3.42 6.01
C LEU A 90 -4.13 4.53 6.01
N ASP A 91 -3.47 4.72 7.14
CA ASP A 91 -2.30 5.59 7.20
C ASP A 91 -1.18 5.03 6.28
N PRO A 92 -0.44 5.87 5.54
CA PRO A 92 0.65 5.43 4.67
C PRO A 92 1.79 4.67 5.37
N SER A 93 1.90 4.80 6.70
CA SER A 93 2.83 4.02 7.52
C SER A 93 2.28 2.65 7.94
N SER A 94 0.97 2.41 7.77
CA SER A 94 0.35 1.13 8.12
C SER A 94 0.80 0.03 7.16
N SER A 95 1.13 -1.13 7.73
CA SER A 95 1.48 -2.32 6.95
C SER A 95 0.32 -2.75 6.06
N LEU A 96 0.51 -2.63 4.74
CA LEU A 96 -0.45 -3.09 3.74
C LEU A 96 -0.45 -4.62 3.61
N SER A 97 0.69 -5.27 3.88
CA SER A 97 0.89 -6.72 3.72
C SER A 97 0.17 -7.57 4.76
N THR A 98 -0.15 -7.00 5.93
CA THR A 98 -0.80 -7.71 7.05
C THR A 98 -2.24 -7.23 7.33
N GLY A 99 -2.76 -6.28 6.55
CA GLY A 99 -4.01 -5.56 6.81
C GLY A 99 -5.09 -5.72 5.73
N THR A 100 -5.50 -4.62 5.09
CA THR A 100 -6.59 -4.61 4.11
C THR A 100 -6.22 -5.19 2.73
N VAL A 101 -4.92 -5.37 2.46
CA VAL A 101 -4.38 -5.91 1.21
C VAL A 101 -3.55 -7.15 1.53
N ILE A 102 -4.15 -8.13 2.20
CA ILE A 102 -3.48 -9.41 2.43
C ILE A 102 -3.51 -10.19 1.11
N THR A 103 -2.35 -10.35 0.48
CA THR A 103 -2.14 -11.22 -0.67
C THR A 103 -1.61 -12.57 -0.19
N PHE A 104 -2.41 -13.65 -0.35
CA PHE A 104 -1.91 -15.01 -0.16
C PHE A 104 -1.41 -15.55 -1.50
N CYS A 105 -0.09 -15.74 -1.62
CA CYS A 105 0.49 -16.48 -2.73
C CYS A 105 0.52 -17.97 -2.38
N ALA A 106 -0.27 -18.80 -3.08
CA ALA A 106 -0.06 -20.25 -3.06
C ALA A 106 1.24 -20.55 -3.84
N ASP A 107 2.06 -21.43 -3.28
CA ASP A 107 3.43 -21.73 -3.70
C ASP A 107 3.67 -21.66 -5.23
N GLY A 108 4.55 -20.75 -5.66
CA GLY A 108 5.18 -20.77 -6.98
C GLY A 108 4.42 -20.15 -8.15
N ASN A 109 3.25 -19.50 -7.96
CA ASN A 109 2.59 -18.77 -9.03
C ASN A 109 2.35 -17.30 -8.66
N ALA A 110 2.72 -16.40 -9.58
CA ALA A 110 2.73 -14.93 -9.44
C ALA A 110 1.33 -14.29 -9.43
N GLN A 111 0.34 -14.98 -8.85
CA GLN A 111 -1.05 -14.57 -8.79
C GLN A 111 -1.57 -14.94 -7.41
N GLY A 112 -1.15 -14.17 -6.40
CA GLY A 112 -1.74 -14.31 -5.08
C GLY A 112 -3.21 -13.92 -5.13
N VAL A 113 -4.05 -14.56 -4.32
CA VAL A 113 -5.43 -14.12 -4.12
C VAL A 113 -5.42 -13.12 -2.97
N GLY A 114 -5.79 -11.88 -3.24
CA GLY A 114 -5.96 -10.90 -2.18
C GLY A 114 -7.35 -10.96 -1.61
N PHE A 115 -7.41 -10.87 -0.29
CA PHE A 115 -8.66 -10.72 0.43
C PHE A 115 -8.77 -9.25 0.82
N PRO A 116 -9.49 -8.40 0.06
CA PRO A 116 -9.83 -7.08 0.55
C PRO A 116 -10.78 -7.27 1.72
N ALA A 117 -10.26 -7.21 2.95
CA ALA A 117 -11.10 -7.23 4.14
C ALA A 117 -11.84 -5.89 4.20
N PRO A 118 -13.17 -5.84 3.97
CA PRO A 118 -13.91 -4.64 4.30
C PRO A 118 -13.80 -4.43 5.81
N PHE A 119 -13.58 -3.19 6.23
CA PHE A 119 -13.89 -2.79 7.59
C PHE A 119 -15.40 -3.00 7.74
N ALA A 120 -15.80 -4.11 8.38
CA ALA A 120 -17.20 -4.35 8.66
C ALA A 120 -17.63 -3.29 9.68
N SER A 121 -18.47 -2.34 9.25
CA SER A 121 -19.35 -1.64 10.16
C SER A 121 -20.43 -2.64 10.57
N ASP A 122 -20.42 -3.04 11.85
CA ASP A 122 -21.49 -3.83 12.48
C ASP A 122 -22.89 -3.27 12.17
#